data_AF-A0A7J6TM25-F1
#
_entry.id   AF-A0A7J6TM25-F1
#
_cell.length_a   1.000
_cell.length_b   1.000
_cell.length_c   1.000
_cell.angle_alpha   90.00
_cell.angle_beta   90.00
_cell.angle_gamma   90.00
#
_symmetry.space_group_name_H-M   'P 1'
#
loop_
_entity.id
_entity.type
_entity.pdbx_description
1 polymer ?
#
loop_
_entity_poly.entity_id
_entity_poly.type
_entity_poly.pdbx_seq_one_letter_code
_entity_poly.pdbx_strand_id
1 'polypeptide(L)'
;LAKEQGYRARSAFKLIQLEKKYSFLEGGPRPNYNVVGVRYGFLKNARSCVDLCGAPGGWSQVAVKHMPASSKVICVDLMPIKPIKGVVTMQCDITTQKCRQFLLKELNGVPCDVVLNDGAPNVGASWAKDAYNQAELCLYAVHLAADMLRKGGT
;
A
#
# COMPACT_ATOMS: atom_id res chain seq x y z
N LEU A 1 1.22 9.42 21.00
CA LEU A 1 2.14 8.70 20.09
C LEU A 1 1.89 8.95 18.59
N ALA A 2 0.82 8.43 17.97
CA ALA A 2 0.64 8.59 16.50
C ALA A 2 0.41 10.06 16.09
N LYS A 3 -0.55 10.73 16.73
CA LYS A 3 -0.86 12.15 16.49
C LYS A 3 0.31 13.08 16.81
N GLU A 4 1.07 12.79 17.87
CA GLU A 4 2.31 13.51 18.23
C GLU A 4 3.36 13.45 17.12
N GLN A 5 3.42 12.35 16.36
CA GLN A 5 4.32 12.19 15.21
C GLN A 5 3.66 12.57 13.87
N GLY A 6 2.46 13.17 13.90
CA GLY A 6 1.73 13.61 12.72
C GLY A 6 1.02 12.49 11.93
N TYR A 7 0.98 11.26 12.45
CA TYR A 7 0.26 10.15 11.82
C TYR A 7 -1.21 10.12 12.24
N ARG A 8 -2.08 9.83 11.26
CA ARG A 8 -3.54 9.77 11.44
C ARG A 8 -4.02 8.54 12.21
N ALA A 9 -3.25 7.44 12.16
CA ALA A 9 -3.60 6.19 12.82
C ALA A 9 -2.38 5.53 13.45
N ARG A 10 -2.61 4.77 14.52
CA ARG A 10 -1.56 3.94 15.16
C ARG A 10 -1.07 2.84 14.23
N SER A 11 -1.88 2.41 13.25
CA SER A 11 -1.50 1.41 12.25
C SER A 11 -0.29 1.84 11.42
N ALA A 12 0.01 3.14 11.31
CA ALA A 12 1.24 3.64 10.68
C ALA A 12 2.52 2.99 11.26
N PHE A 13 2.54 2.70 12.57
CA PHE A 13 3.68 2.05 13.20
C PHE A 13 3.86 0.59 12.77
N LYS A 14 2.78 -0.09 12.37
CA LYS A 14 2.88 -1.43 11.77
C LYS A 14 3.72 -1.36 10.50
N LEU A 15 3.39 -0.46 9.58
CA LEU A 15 4.12 -0.34 8.32
C LEU A 15 5.56 0.12 8.53
N ILE A 16 5.82 1.04 9.47
CA ILE A 16 7.19 1.43 9.84
C ILE A 16 7.99 0.23 10.37
N GLN A 17 7.38 -0.63 11.19
CA GLN A 17 8.02 -1.85 11.69
C GLN A 17 8.25 -2.87 10.56
N LEU A 18 7.28 -3.04 9.66
CA LEU A 18 7.40 -3.92 8.49
C LEU A 18 8.52 -3.44 7.57
N GLU A 19 8.57 -2.15 7.24
CA GLU A 19 9.63 -1.54 6.43
C GLU A 19 11.00 -1.78 7.06
N LYS A 20 11.13 -1.62 8.38
CA LYS A 20 12.39 -1.92 9.11
C LYS A 20 12.75 -3.40 9.10
N LYS A 21 11.77 -4.29 9.35
CA LYS A 21 11.97 -5.74 9.47
C LYS A 21 12.30 -6.39 8.14
N TYR A 22 11.60 -5.99 7.08
CA TYR A 22 11.72 -6.54 5.72
C TYR A 22 12.59 -5.65 4.81
N SER A 23 13.43 -4.81 5.41
CA SER A 23 14.59 -4.23 4.73
C SER A 23 15.60 -5.35 4.44
N PHE A 24 15.38 -6.07 3.34
CA PHE A 24 16.31 -7.07 2.83
C PHE A 24 17.62 -6.40 2.37
N LEU A 25 18.72 -7.13 2.44
CA LEU A 25 19.94 -6.83 1.68
C LEU A 25 19.56 -6.88 0.19
N GLU A 26 19.98 -5.89 -0.60
CA GLU A 26 19.67 -5.73 -2.03
C GLU A 26 19.67 -7.04 -2.84
N GLY A 27 18.71 -7.19 -3.77
CA GLY A 27 18.73 -8.27 -4.75
C GLY A 27 17.42 -8.64 -5.48
N GLY A 28 16.54 -7.69 -5.81
CA GLY A 28 15.55 -7.89 -6.88
C GLY A 28 16.09 -7.29 -8.19
N PRO A 29 15.94 -7.93 -9.36
CA PRO A 29 16.67 -7.55 -10.57
C PRO A 29 16.28 -6.15 -11.05
N ARG A 30 17.18 -5.19 -10.82
CA ARG A 30 17.25 -3.95 -11.60
C ARG A 30 18.42 -4.09 -12.56
N PRO A 31 18.26 -3.86 -13.87
CA PRO A 31 19.29 -4.20 -14.84
C PRO A 31 20.62 -3.42 -14.72
N ASN A 32 20.77 -2.42 -13.84
CA ASN A 32 21.89 -1.46 -13.94
C ASN A 32 22.34 -0.79 -12.62
N TYR A 33 22.18 -1.39 -11.45
CA TYR A 33 22.74 -0.81 -10.20
C TYR A 33 23.46 -1.89 -9.38
N ASN A 34 24.80 -1.92 -9.51
CA ASN A 34 25.69 -2.67 -8.64
C ASN A 34 26.02 -1.81 -7.42
N VAL A 35 25.13 -1.79 -6.43
CA VAL A 35 25.48 -1.35 -5.09
C VAL A 35 25.53 -2.60 -4.23
N VAL A 36 26.67 -2.85 -3.60
CA VAL A 36 26.87 -3.95 -2.68
C VAL A 36 26.84 -3.35 -1.28
N GLY A 37 25.81 -3.70 -0.50
CA GLY A 37 25.86 -3.56 0.96
C GLY A 37 24.91 -2.54 1.59
N VAL A 38 23.83 -2.10 0.92
CA VAL A 38 22.86 -1.22 1.58
C VAL A 38 21.50 -1.92 1.77
N ARG A 39 21.02 -1.99 3.03
CA ARG A 39 19.67 -2.46 3.34
C ARG A 39 18.67 -1.35 3.04
N TYR A 40 17.94 -1.48 1.93
CA TYR A 40 16.84 -0.58 1.60
C TYR A 40 15.51 -1.34 1.73
N GLY A 41 14.61 -0.82 2.57
CA GLY A 41 13.25 -1.36 2.68
C GLY A 41 12.46 -1.22 1.39
N PHE A 42 11.37 -1.97 1.30
CA PHE A 42 10.57 -2.09 0.08
C PHE A 42 9.97 -0.74 -0.35
N LEU A 43 9.70 0.18 0.60
CA LEU A 43 9.24 1.53 0.28
C LEU A 43 10.37 2.41 -0.24
N LYS A 44 11.58 2.36 0.33
CA LYS A 44 12.72 3.21 -0.09
C LYS A 44 13.11 3.03 -1.55
N ASN A 45 12.81 1.88 -2.13
CA ASN A 45 13.08 1.57 -3.53
C ASN A 45 11.86 1.74 -4.44
N ALA A 46 10.64 1.81 -3.90
CA ALA A 46 9.43 1.91 -4.69
C ALA A 46 9.29 3.29 -5.35
N ARG A 47 8.96 3.33 -6.64
CA ARG A 47 8.59 4.54 -7.37
C ARG A 47 7.08 4.72 -7.43
N SER A 48 6.34 3.64 -7.21
CA SER A 48 4.88 3.61 -7.21
C SER A 48 4.37 2.68 -6.11
N CYS A 49 3.38 3.15 -5.35
CA CYS A 49 2.74 2.38 -4.27
C CYS A 49 1.22 2.54 -4.36
N VAL A 50 0.50 1.43 -4.27
CA VAL A 50 -0.95 1.40 -4.14
C VAL A 50 -1.30 0.98 -2.71
N ASP A 51 -2.09 1.78 -2.00
CA ASP A 51 -2.55 1.54 -0.63
C ASP A 51 -4.06 1.23 -0.64
N LEU A 52 -4.40 -0.06 -0.60
CA LEU A 52 -5.76 -0.58 -0.60
C LEU A 52 -6.33 -0.56 0.82
N CYS A 53 -7.63 -0.23 0.93
CA CYS A 53 -8.31 -0.08 2.23
C CYS A 53 -7.55 0.87 3.17
N GLY A 54 -7.10 2.00 2.60
CA GLY A 54 -6.11 2.85 3.23
C GLY A 54 -6.66 3.87 4.23
N ALA A 55 -7.98 4.03 4.41
CA ALA A 55 -8.51 5.01 5.35
C ALA A 55 -8.07 4.71 6.79
N PRO A 56 -7.68 5.72 7.61
CA PRO A 56 -7.73 7.17 7.36
C PRO A 56 -6.50 7.75 6.62
N GLY A 57 -5.62 6.89 6.10
CA GLY A 57 -4.43 7.24 5.31
C GLY A 57 -3.11 7.12 6.08
N GLY A 58 -3.08 6.35 7.17
CA GLY A 58 -1.87 6.20 8.00
C GLY A 58 -0.71 5.54 7.26
N TRP A 59 -0.98 4.50 6.48
CA TRP A 59 0.04 3.81 5.68
C TRP A 59 0.48 4.65 4.48
N SER A 60 -0.45 5.32 3.79
CA SER A 60 -0.14 6.34 2.80
C SER A 60 0.79 7.47 3.30
N GLN A 61 0.61 7.96 4.54
CA GLN A 61 1.53 8.94 5.15
C GLN A 61 2.94 8.36 5.32
N VAL A 62 3.04 7.09 5.71
CA VAL A 62 4.33 6.40 5.85
C VAL A 62 4.97 6.20 4.47
N ALA A 63 4.21 5.75 3.47
CA ALA A 63 4.69 5.53 2.10
C ALA A 63 5.30 6.80 1.51
N VAL A 64 4.58 7.93 1.52
CA VAL A 64 5.11 9.22 1.00
C VAL A 64 6.37 9.66 1.73
N LYS A 65 6.51 9.38 3.03
CA LYS A 65 7.68 9.77 3.82
C LYS A 65 8.91 8.89 3.55
N HIS A 66 8.73 7.62 3.18
CA HIS A 66 9.83 6.66 3.04
C HIS A 66 10.23 6.40 1.59
N MET A 67 9.33 6.64 0.63
CA MET A 67 9.63 6.51 -0.79
C MET A 67 10.49 7.68 -1.30
N PRO A 68 11.28 7.49 -2.37
CA PRO A 68 12.02 8.57 -3.02
C PRO A 68 11.13 9.74 -3.44
N ALA A 69 11.72 10.94 -3.53
CA ALA A 69 11.04 12.10 -4.08
C ALA A 69 10.46 11.82 -5.47
N SER A 70 9.32 12.43 -5.79
CA SER A 70 8.58 12.23 -7.05
C SER A 70 8.02 10.81 -7.27
N SER A 71 7.98 9.98 -6.22
CA SER A 71 7.24 8.72 -6.26
C SER A 71 5.73 8.97 -6.22
N LYS A 72 4.96 8.04 -6.81
CA LYS A 72 3.50 8.09 -6.87
C LYS A 72 2.90 7.19 -5.80
N VAL A 73 2.08 7.75 -4.92
CA VAL A 73 1.27 6.97 -3.96
C VAL A 73 -0.20 7.15 -4.31
N ILE A 74 -0.91 6.04 -4.50
CA ILE A 74 -2.35 6.01 -4.79
C ILE A 74 -3.03 5.28 -3.64
N CYS A 75 -4.07 5.85 -3.06
CA CYS A 75 -4.78 5.29 -1.93
C CYS A 75 -6.27 5.17 -2.23
N VAL A 76 -6.85 4.00 -1.96
CA VAL A 76 -8.26 3.72 -2.20
C VAL A 76 -8.90 3.16 -0.94
N ASP A 77 -10.13 3.60 -0.66
CA ASP A 77 -10.92 3.09 0.46
C ASP A 77 -12.42 3.34 0.22
N LEU A 78 -13.27 2.55 0.87
CA LEU A 78 -14.72 2.79 0.90
C LEU A 78 -15.08 4.09 1.61
N MET A 79 -14.29 4.46 2.61
CA MET A 79 -14.44 5.64 3.43
C MET A 79 -13.65 6.83 2.86
N PRO A 80 -14.15 8.07 3.02
CA PRO A 80 -13.44 9.24 2.55
C PRO A 80 -12.10 9.43 3.30
N ILE A 81 -11.03 9.65 2.53
CA ILE A 81 -9.69 9.94 3.05
C ILE A 81 -9.46 11.44 2.96
N LYS A 82 -9.11 12.09 4.08
CA LYS A 82 -8.73 13.52 4.05
C LYS A 82 -7.49 13.70 3.15
N PRO A 83 -7.36 14.76 2.35
CA PRO A 83 -6.22 14.93 1.44
C PRO A 83 -4.87 14.78 2.15
N ILE A 84 -3.93 14.04 1.54
CA ILE A 84 -2.54 13.90 1.99
C ILE A 84 -1.65 14.42 0.87
N LYS A 85 -0.74 15.34 1.18
CA LYS A 85 0.20 15.88 0.19
C LYS A 85 1.02 14.74 -0.42
N GLY A 86 1.04 14.66 -1.75
CA GLY A 86 1.76 13.61 -2.49
C GLY A 86 1.04 12.27 -2.62
N VAL A 87 -0.23 12.19 -2.19
CA VAL A 87 -1.07 10.99 -2.36
C VAL A 87 -2.26 11.33 -3.25
N VAL A 88 -2.48 10.51 -4.27
CA VAL A 88 -3.74 10.50 -5.03
C VAL A 88 -4.73 9.62 -4.26
N THR A 89 -5.88 10.16 -3.87
CA THR A 89 -6.88 9.43 -3.09
C THR A 89 -8.16 9.24 -3.88
N MET A 90 -8.77 8.05 -3.78
CA MET A 90 -10.11 7.80 -4.31
C MET A 90 -10.97 7.09 -3.29
N GLN A 91 -12.19 7.60 -3.08
CA GLN A 91 -13.21 6.85 -2.38
C GLN A 91 -13.85 5.83 -3.34
N CYS A 92 -13.56 4.55 -3.17
CA CYS A 92 -14.03 3.49 -4.03
C CYS A 92 -14.01 2.13 -3.34
N ASP A 93 -14.89 1.24 -3.80
CA ASP A 93 -14.90 -0.17 -3.43
C ASP A 93 -13.90 -0.93 -4.30
N ILE A 94 -12.92 -1.59 -3.66
CA ILE A 94 -11.86 -2.34 -4.34
C ILE A 94 -12.37 -3.54 -5.15
N THR A 95 -13.59 -4.02 -4.88
CA THR A 95 -14.22 -5.11 -5.63
C THR A 95 -14.75 -4.67 -7.00
N THR A 96 -14.83 -3.36 -7.23
CA THR A 96 -15.48 -2.81 -8.43
C THR A 96 -14.51 -2.62 -9.59
N GLN A 97 -15.02 -2.83 -10.81
CA GLN A 97 -14.29 -2.52 -12.04
C GLN A 97 -13.88 -1.04 -12.12
N LYS A 98 -14.66 -0.15 -11.52
CA LYS A 98 -14.35 1.28 -11.41
C LYS A 98 -13.04 1.52 -10.67
N CYS A 99 -12.84 0.86 -9.52
CA CYS A 99 -11.59 0.96 -8.76
C CYS A 99 -10.40 0.47 -9.59
N ARG A 100 -10.56 -0.70 -10.23
CA ARG A 100 -9.52 -1.28 -11.09
C ARG A 100 -9.11 -0.33 -12.23
N GLN A 101 -10.08 0.21 -12.96
CA GLN A 101 -9.82 1.15 -14.06
C GLN A 101 -9.16 2.44 -13.58
N PHE A 102 -9.59 2.96 -12.43
CA PHE A 102 -8.95 4.13 -11.82
C PHE A 102 -7.48 3.85 -11.48
N LEU A 103 -7.17 2.73 -10.82
CA LEU A 103 -5.81 2.37 -10.44
C LEU A 103 -4.91 2.23 -11.67
N LEU A 104 -5.36 1.52 -12.71
CA LEU A 104 -4.62 1.36 -13.97
C LEU A 104 -4.36 2.69 -14.68
N LYS A 105 -5.35 3.60 -14.67
CA LYS A 105 -5.23 4.94 -15.24
C LYS A 105 -4.21 5.76 -14.46
N GLU A 106 -4.28 5.80 -13.13
CA GLU A 106 -3.35 6.56 -12.30
C GLU A 106 -1.92 5.99 -12.37
N LEU A 107 -1.78 4.70 -12.60
CA LEU A 107 -0.48 4.05 -12.87
C LEU A 107 0.03 4.28 -14.30
N ASN A 108 -0.73 4.95 -15.17
CA ASN A 108 -0.39 5.19 -16.59
C ASN A 108 -0.05 3.89 -17.34
N GLY A 109 -0.69 2.77 -16.99
CA GLY A 109 -0.42 1.46 -17.60
C GLY A 109 0.92 0.82 -17.21
N VAL A 110 1.71 1.44 -16.32
CA VAL A 110 2.95 0.86 -15.79
C VAL A 110 2.66 0.07 -14.52
N PRO A 111 3.10 -1.20 -14.40
CA PRO A 111 2.93 -1.96 -13.16
C PRO A 111 3.60 -1.27 -11.97
N CYS A 112 2.94 -1.31 -10.81
CA CYS A 112 3.41 -0.70 -9.57
C CYS A 112 4.48 -1.54 -8.86
N ASP A 113 5.25 -0.91 -7.97
CA ASP A 113 6.31 -1.58 -7.21
C ASP A 113 5.80 -2.25 -5.94
N VAL A 114 4.83 -1.62 -5.28
CA VAL A 114 4.30 -2.05 -3.97
C VAL A 114 2.78 -1.95 -3.95
N VAL A 115 2.11 -3.01 -3.49
CA VAL A 115 0.70 -2.98 -3.10
C VAL A 115 0.59 -3.24 -1.59
N LEU A 116 -0.05 -2.32 -0.88
CA LEU A 116 -0.32 -2.41 0.54
C LEU A 116 -1.80 -2.68 0.80
N ASN A 117 -2.08 -3.40 1.89
CA ASN A 117 -3.43 -3.64 2.39
C ASN A 117 -3.41 -3.78 3.92
N ASP A 118 -4.01 -2.83 4.65
CA ASP A 118 -4.31 -2.95 6.11
C ASP A 118 -5.83 -3.08 6.34
N GLY A 119 -6.57 -3.49 5.30
CA GLY A 119 -8.02 -3.62 5.33
C GLY A 119 -8.49 -4.68 6.32
N ALA A 120 -9.46 -4.30 7.15
CA ALA A 120 -10.16 -5.21 8.05
C ALA A 120 -11.66 -4.88 8.03
N PRO A 121 -12.55 -5.89 7.96
CA PRO A 121 -13.99 -5.67 8.06
C PRO A 121 -14.37 -5.28 9.49
N ASN A 122 -15.59 -4.77 9.65
CA ASN A 122 -16.17 -4.59 10.98
C ASN A 122 -16.35 -5.96 11.64
N VAL A 123 -15.63 -6.17 12.75
CA VAL A 123 -15.68 -7.39 13.56
C VAL A 123 -16.76 -7.28 14.64
N GLY A 124 -17.29 -8.41 15.10
CA GLY A 124 -18.25 -8.47 16.21
C GLY A 124 -19.49 -9.31 15.97
N ALA A 125 -19.53 -10.07 14.87
CA ALA A 125 -20.57 -11.06 14.63
C ALA A 125 -20.14 -12.42 15.21
N SER A 126 -19.79 -13.37 14.36
CA SER A 126 -19.20 -14.65 14.77
C SER A 126 -17.77 -14.74 14.24
N TRP A 127 -16.88 -15.39 14.99
CA TRP A 127 -15.48 -15.54 14.58
C TRP A 127 -15.35 -16.18 13.19
N ALA A 128 -16.18 -17.18 12.88
CA ALA A 128 -16.18 -17.83 11.57
C ALA A 128 -16.57 -16.86 10.44
N LYS A 129 -17.58 -16.01 10.65
CA LYS A 129 -18.00 -15.01 9.66
C LYS A 129 -16.97 -13.90 9.50
N ASP A 130 -16.41 -13.41 10.61
CA ASP A 130 -15.40 -12.35 10.60
C ASP A 130 -14.12 -12.83 9.90
N ALA A 131 -13.68 -14.07 10.15
CA ALA A 131 -12.55 -14.69 9.48
C ALA A 131 -12.80 -14.90 7.98
N TYR A 132 -14.00 -15.35 7.60
CA TYR A 132 -14.39 -15.49 6.20
C TYR A 132 -14.35 -14.14 5.47
N ASN A 133 -14.96 -13.11 6.04
CA ASN A 133 -14.98 -11.77 5.45
C ASN A 133 -13.57 -11.18 5.32
N GLN A 134 -12.68 -11.42 6.29
CA GLN A 134 -11.29 -11.01 6.19
C GLN A 134 -10.56 -11.74 5.05
N ALA A 135 -10.78 -13.04 4.90
CA ALA A 135 -10.19 -13.83 3.82
C ALA A 135 -10.68 -13.37 2.44
N GLU A 136 -11.98 -13.09 2.31
CA GLU A 136 -12.58 -12.56 1.10
C GLU A 136 -12.01 -11.18 0.73
N LEU A 137 -11.88 -10.28 1.70
CA LEU A 137 -11.24 -8.97 1.50
C LEU A 137 -9.78 -9.11 1.02
N CYS A 138 -9.02 -10.01 1.64
CA CYS A 138 -7.64 -10.31 1.21
C CYS A 138 -7.60 -10.86 -0.21
N LEU A 139 -8.56 -11.69 -0.63
CA LEU A 139 -8.62 -12.23 -1.98
C LEU A 139 -8.82 -11.14 -3.02
N TYR A 140 -9.71 -10.18 -2.77
CA TYR A 140 -9.90 -9.03 -3.67
C TYR A 140 -8.63 -8.15 -3.75
N ALA A 141 -7.96 -7.92 -2.62
CA ALA A 141 -6.70 -7.18 -2.60
C ALA A 141 -5.60 -7.90 -3.40
N VAL A 142 -5.48 -9.22 -3.26
CA VAL A 142 -4.53 -10.05 -4.03
C VAL A 142 -4.88 -10.06 -5.52
N HIS A 143 -6.16 -10.11 -5.88
CA HIS A 143 -6.60 -10.05 -7.27
C HIS A 143 -6.18 -8.74 -7.94
N LEU A 144 -6.42 -7.60 -7.28
CA LEU A 144 -5.92 -6.31 -7.76
C LEU A 144 -4.39 -6.28 -7.82
N ALA A 145 -3.70 -6.77 -6.79
CA ALA A 145 -2.24 -6.81 -6.79
C ALA A 145 -1.70 -7.63 -7.97
N ALA A 146 -2.30 -8.78 -8.28
CA ALA A 146 -1.90 -9.61 -9.42
C ALA A 146 -2.04 -8.89 -10.77
N ASP A 147 -3.04 -8.01 -10.91
CA ASP A 147 -3.27 -7.22 -12.13
C ASP A 147 -2.25 -6.08 -12.32
N MET A 148 -1.76 -5.49 -11.23
CA MET A 148 -1.04 -4.22 -11.29
C MET A 148 0.37 -4.25 -10.70
N LEU A 149 0.79 -5.31 -10.02
CA LEU A 149 2.12 -5.41 -9.42
C LEU A 149 3.14 -5.90 -10.45
N ARG A 150 4.32 -5.27 -10.50
CA ARG A 150 5.41 -5.73 -11.37
C ARG A 150 5.96 -7.08 -10.89
N LYS A 151 6.62 -7.81 -11.81
CA LYS A 151 7.42 -8.98 -11.42
C LYS A 151 8.50 -8.56 -10.41
N GLY A 152 8.54 -9.27 -9.27
CA GLY A 152 9.45 -8.96 -8.16
C GLY A 152 9.09 -7.65 -7.42
N GLY A 153 7.87 -7.16 -7.57
CA GLY A 153 7.25 -6.21 -6.63
C GLY A 153 6.83 -6.90 -5.33
N THR A 154 6.33 -6.13 -4.39
CA THR A 154 5.89 -6.61 -3.07
C THR A 154 4.46 -6.25 -2.77
#